data_AF-A0A059D3Q0-F1
#
_entry.id   AF-A0A059D3Q0-F1
#
_cell.length_a   1.000
_cell.length_b   1.000
_cell.length_c   1.000
_cell.angle_alpha   90.00
_cell.angle_beta   90.00
_cell.angle_gamma   90.00
#
_symmetry.space_group_name_H-M   'P 1'
#
loop_
_entity.id
_entity.type
_entity.pdbx_description
1 polymer ?
#
loop_
_entity_poly.entity_id
_entity_poly.type
_entity_poly.pdbx_seq_one_letter_code
_entity_poly.pdbx_strand_id
1 'polypeptide(L)'
;KTLDDEKPEFAACRSVLRSGPAASLRVNIRAVAQYASDGGNGKAASGDVDQCLRALEDLDSLLLRASRKEPDASVKAMKAKIGIAVDALDSLLQTVPQDVLDKGKAAADAYRIPRDMEPEIVDPEIKQLESIL
;
A
#
# COMPACT_ATOMS: atom_id res chain seq x y z
N LYS A 1 14.93 -2.97 -5.46
CA LYS A 1 15.62 -1.74 -5.05
C LYS A 1 14.80 -1.07 -3.97
N THR A 2 15.29 -1.09 -2.74
CA THR A 2 14.56 -0.65 -1.54
C THR A 2 15.39 0.39 -0.80
N LEU A 3 14.80 1.01 0.22
CA LEU A 3 15.52 1.87 1.17
C LEU A 3 16.57 1.12 2.01
N ASP A 4 16.66 -0.21 1.85
CA ASP A 4 17.62 -1.08 2.54
C ASP A 4 18.88 -1.36 1.71
N ASP A 5 18.89 -0.96 0.43
CA ASP A 5 20.08 -1.08 -0.41
C ASP A 5 21.20 -0.14 0.07
N GLU A 6 22.46 -0.51 -0.12
CA GLU A 6 23.62 0.37 0.18
C GLU A 6 23.54 1.72 -0.55
N LYS A 7 22.92 1.72 -1.74
CA LYS A 7 22.63 2.92 -2.53
C LYS A 7 21.16 2.88 -2.97
N PRO A 8 20.24 3.40 -2.15
CA PRO A 8 18.82 3.42 -2.50
C PRO A 8 18.56 4.26 -3.74
N GLU A 9 17.76 3.74 -4.67
CA GLU A 9 17.29 4.51 -5.81
C GLU A 9 16.05 5.32 -5.45
N PHE A 10 16.27 6.50 -4.84
CA PHE A 10 15.19 7.34 -4.33
C PHE A 10 14.13 7.71 -5.39
N ALA A 11 14.54 7.92 -6.64
CA ALA A 11 13.60 8.18 -7.74
C ALA A 11 12.70 6.96 -8.03
N ALA A 12 13.25 5.74 -7.98
CA ALA A 12 12.49 4.51 -8.15
C ALA A 12 11.53 4.28 -6.96
N CYS A 13 12.00 4.48 -5.72
CA CYS A 13 11.15 4.42 -4.53
C CYS A 13 9.98 5.41 -4.62
N ARG A 14 10.24 6.64 -5.10
CA ARG A 14 9.19 7.66 -5.30
C ARG A 14 8.21 7.27 -6.41
N SER A 15 8.69 6.65 -7.48
CA SER A 15 7.82 6.14 -8.54
C SER A 15 6.85 5.08 -8.00
N VAL A 16 7.32 4.17 -7.15
CA VAL A 16 6.47 3.15 -6.51
C VAL A 16 5.40 3.81 -5.65
N LEU A 17 5.75 4.83 -4.85
CA LEU A 17 4.78 5.56 -4.03
C LEU A 17 3.66 6.24 -4.83
N ARG A 18 3.93 6.60 -6.09
CA ARG A 18 3.02 7.36 -6.97
C ARG A 18 2.30 6.51 -8.02
N SER A 19 2.51 5.20 -8.03
CA SER A 19 1.94 4.31 -9.04
C SER A 19 1.35 3.05 -8.42
N GLY A 20 0.55 2.32 -9.22
CA GLY A 20 -0.04 1.06 -8.80
C GLY A 20 -0.91 1.18 -7.53
N PRO A 21 -0.83 0.21 -6.60
CA PRO A 21 -1.65 0.21 -5.38
C PRO A 21 -1.47 1.45 -4.50
N ALA A 22 -0.24 1.99 -4.40
CA ALA A 22 0.06 3.15 -3.58
C ALA A 22 -0.65 4.43 -4.09
N ALA A 23 -0.80 4.58 -5.40
CA ALA A 23 -1.54 5.70 -5.99
C ALA A 23 -3.03 5.68 -5.61
N SER A 24 -3.62 4.49 -5.53
CA SER A 24 -5.03 4.31 -5.14
C SER A 24 -5.27 4.38 -3.64
N LEU A 25 -4.20 4.25 -2.82
CA LEU A 25 -4.30 4.13 -1.37
C LEU A 25 -5.11 5.28 -0.75
N ARG A 26 -4.89 6.52 -1.22
CA ARG A 26 -5.59 7.71 -0.72
C ARG A 26 -7.11 7.63 -0.84
N VAL A 27 -7.62 7.01 -1.92
CA VAL A 27 -9.07 6.81 -2.09
C VAL A 27 -9.53 5.64 -1.23
N ASN A 28 -8.77 4.54 -1.23
CA ASN A 28 -9.13 3.32 -0.53
C ASN A 28 -9.23 3.53 1.00
N ILE A 29 -8.28 4.22 1.62
CA ILE A 29 -8.31 4.45 3.08
C ILE A 29 -9.45 5.38 3.50
N ARG A 30 -9.87 6.32 2.63
CA ARG A 30 -11.04 7.15 2.91
C ARG A 30 -12.33 6.36 2.87
N ALA A 31 -12.43 5.36 1.99
CA ALA A 31 -13.58 4.46 1.98
C ALA A 31 -13.66 3.65 3.27
N VAL A 32 -12.52 3.16 3.80
CA VAL A 32 -12.45 2.49 5.10
C VAL A 32 -12.88 3.43 6.23
N ALA A 33 -12.40 4.68 6.21
CA ALA A 33 -12.80 5.66 7.22
C ALA A 33 -14.29 6.03 7.16
N GLN A 34 -14.89 6.08 5.96
CA GLN A 34 -16.33 6.26 5.81
C GLN A 34 -17.11 5.08 6.41
N TYR A 35 -16.68 3.85 6.10
CA TYR A 35 -17.27 2.65 6.69
C TYR A 35 -17.18 2.68 8.23
N ALA A 36 -16.02 3.07 8.77
CA ALA A 36 -15.83 3.24 10.22
C ALA A 36 -16.73 4.35 10.81
N SER A 37 -16.94 5.44 10.06
CA SER A 37 -17.84 6.51 10.45
C SER A 37 -19.28 6.06 10.56
N ASP A 38 -19.74 5.24 9.62
CA ASP A 38 -21.09 4.67 9.64
C ASP A 38 -21.31 3.75 10.86
N GLY A 39 -20.22 3.15 11.38
CA GLY A 39 -20.18 2.37 12.62
C GLY A 39 -19.92 3.16 13.91
N GLY A 40 -19.83 4.51 13.85
CA GLY A 40 -19.64 5.38 15.03
C GLY A 40 -18.18 5.73 15.37
N ASN A 41 -17.20 5.25 14.61
CA ASN A 41 -15.76 5.48 14.82
C ASN A 41 -15.17 6.63 13.98
N GLY A 42 -16.03 7.50 13.41
CA GLY A 42 -15.63 8.44 12.36
C GLY A 42 -14.50 9.41 12.74
N LYS A 43 -14.49 9.90 13.99
CA LYS A 43 -13.46 10.85 14.44
C LYS A 43 -12.07 10.20 14.52
N ALA A 44 -11.97 9.00 15.10
CA ALA A 44 -10.71 8.26 15.17
C ALA A 44 -10.21 7.90 13.76
N ALA A 45 -11.09 7.32 12.94
CA ALA A 45 -10.77 6.93 11.57
C ALA A 45 -10.31 8.12 10.69
N SER A 46 -10.92 9.30 10.84
CA SER A 46 -10.48 10.49 10.12
C SER A 46 -9.08 10.97 10.53
N GLY A 47 -8.74 10.87 11.81
CA GLY A 47 -7.42 11.23 12.33
C GLY A 47 -6.33 10.30 11.81
N ASP A 48 -6.61 9.00 11.77
CA ASP A 48 -5.70 7.99 11.24
C ASP A 48 -5.45 8.20 9.74
N VAL A 49 -6.49 8.53 8.96
CA VAL A 49 -6.35 8.88 7.54
C VAL A 49 -5.47 10.11 7.34
N ASP A 50 -5.70 11.18 8.11
CA ASP A 50 -4.92 12.41 7.99
C ASP A 50 -3.45 12.17 8.36
N GLN A 51 -3.18 11.39 9.42
CA GLN A 51 -1.83 11.03 9.83
C GLN A 51 -1.12 10.18 8.75
N CYS A 52 -1.82 9.18 8.20
CA CYS A 52 -1.30 8.33 7.13
C CYS A 52 -0.94 9.17 5.89
N LEU A 53 -1.87 10.00 5.39
CA LEU A 53 -1.63 10.81 4.20
C LEU A 53 -0.52 11.83 4.38
N ARG A 54 -0.47 12.50 5.54
CA ARG A 54 0.60 13.45 5.85
C ARG A 54 1.97 12.76 5.87
N ALA A 55 2.05 11.56 6.46
CA ALA A 55 3.29 10.79 6.48
C ALA A 55 3.75 10.38 5.07
N LEU A 56 2.83 10.01 4.18
CA LEU A 56 3.13 9.68 2.79
C LEU A 56 3.56 10.92 1.96
N GLU A 57 2.95 12.08 2.20
CA GLU A 57 3.35 13.35 1.57
C GLU A 57 4.76 13.79 2.03
N ASP A 58 5.05 13.65 3.32
CA ASP A 58 6.38 13.88 3.88
C ASP A 58 7.41 12.89 3.29
N LEU A 59 7.05 11.63 3.14
CA LEU A 59 7.90 10.61 2.52
C LEU A 59 8.19 10.95 1.05
N ASP A 60 7.19 11.33 0.27
CA ASP A 60 7.38 11.75 -1.13
C ASP A 60 8.36 12.93 -1.23
N SER A 61 8.19 13.91 -0.34
CA SER A 61 9.05 15.08 -0.25
C SER A 61 10.49 14.69 0.07
N LEU A 62 10.71 13.82 1.06
CA LEU A 62 12.03 13.31 1.42
C LEU A 62 12.68 12.56 0.24
N LEU A 63 11.92 11.71 -0.45
CA LEU A 63 12.42 10.96 -1.61
C LEU A 63 12.81 11.90 -2.76
N LEU A 64 12.04 12.97 -3.00
CA LEU A 64 12.38 13.98 -3.99
C LEU A 64 13.69 14.69 -3.64
N ARG A 65 13.82 15.18 -2.41
CA ARG A 65 15.03 15.88 -1.95
C ARG A 65 16.27 14.98 -2.01
N ALA A 66 16.14 13.73 -1.58
CA ALA A 66 17.23 12.75 -1.68
C ALA A 66 17.60 12.44 -3.13
N SER A 67 16.63 12.35 -4.04
CA SER A 67 16.91 12.17 -5.48
C SER A 67 17.68 13.35 -6.09
N ARG A 68 17.55 14.55 -5.50
CA ARG A 68 18.29 15.77 -5.85
C ARG A 68 19.60 15.94 -5.08
N LYS A 69 19.98 14.97 -4.24
CA LYS A 69 21.18 15.00 -3.39
C LYS A 69 21.20 16.15 -2.36
N GLU A 70 20.02 16.55 -1.89
CA GLU A 70 19.90 17.52 -0.80
C GLU A 70 20.30 16.88 0.55
N PRO A 71 21.10 17.56 1.40
CA PRO A 71 21.77 16.97 2.55
C PRO A 71 20.85 16.64 3.74
N ASP A 72 19.66 17.21 3.78
CA ASP A 72 18.65 17.10 4.85
C ASP A 72 17.75 15.86 4.71
N ALA A 73 17.83 15.12 3.60
CA ALA A 73 17.03 13.93 3.37
C ALA A 73 17.79 12.65 3.78
N SER A 74 17.39 12.04 4.90
CA SER A 74 18.00 10.79 5.39
C SER A 74 17.07 9.58 5.21
N VAL A 75 17.67 8.41 4.93
CA VAL A 75 16.97 7.11 4.90
C VAL A 75 16.25 6.85 6.23
N LYS A 76 16.86 7.24 7.36
CA LYS A 76 16.24 7.12 8.68
C LYS A 76 14.92 7.88 8.77
N ALA A 77 14.88 9.12 8.27
CA ALA A 77 13.65 9.92 8.25
C ALA A 77 12.59 9.28 7.34
N MET A 78 12.98 8.75 6.18
CA MET A 78 12.06 8.05 5.27
C MET A 78 11.43 6.81 5.93
N LYS A 79 12.25 5.98 6.57
CA LYS A 79 11.78 4.79 7.32
C LYS A 79 10.84 5.18 8.47
N ALA A 80 11.13 6.28 9.17
CA ALA A 80 10.23 6.79 10.19
C ALA A 80 8.87 7.21 9.63
N LYS A 81 8.84 7.87 8.45
CA LYS A 81 7.57 8.22 7.78
C LYS A 81 6.79 6.99 7.30
N ILE A 82 7.47 5.95 6.83
CA ILE A 82 6.84 4.65 6.51
C ILE A 82 6.20 4.06 7.77
N GLY A 83 6.93 4.02 8.89
CA GLY A 83 6.41 3.53 10.17
C GLY A 83 5.14 4.27 10.59
N ILE A 84 5.17 5.60 10.61
CA ILE A 84 3.99 6.42 10.94
C ILE A 84 2.80 6.13 10.03
N ALA A 85 3.04 5.95 8.73
CA ALA A 85 1.97 5.64 7.77
C ALA A 85 1.37 4.25 7.99
N VAL A 86 2.21 3.25 8.31
CA VAL A 86 1.79 1.88 8.62
C VAL A 86 1.02 1.83 9.94
N ASP A 87 1.54 2.45 11.00
CA ASP A 87 0.89 2.48 12.31
C ASP A 87 -0.51 3.12 12.21
N ALA A 88 -0.63 4.23 11.48
CA ALA A 88 -1.93 4.87 11.24
C ALA A 88 -2.88 3.99 10.42
N LEU A 89 -2.35 3.21 9.46
CA LEU A 89 -3.15 2.26 8.69
C LEU A 89 -3.66 1.11 9.57
N ASP A 90 -2.81 0.58 10.44
CA ASP A 90 -3.19 -0.47 11.39
C ASP A 90 -4.24 0.04 12.39
N SER A 91 -4.09 1.26 12.92
CA SER A 91 -5.11 1.91 13.75
C SER A 91 -6.44 2.09 13.02
N LEU A 92 -6.40 2.52 11.74
CA LEU A 92 -7.59 2.63 10.92
C LEU A 92 -8.28 1.27 10.74
N LEU A 93 -7.52 0.20 10.48
CA LEU A 93 -8.08 -1.15 10.29
C LEU A 93 -8.71 -1.71 11.58
N GLN A 94 -8.24 -1.31 12.76
CA GLN A 94 -8.87 -1.67 14.04
C GLN A 94 -10.28 -1.08 14.21
N THR A 95 -10.65 -0.08 13.43
CA THR A 95 -12.01 0.48 13.42
C THR A 95 -13.02 -0.39 12.66
N VAL A 96 -12.54 -1.36 11.90
CA VAL A 96 -13.35 -2.31 11.12
C VAL A 96 -13.63 -3.56 11.98
N PRO A 97 -14.87 -4.08 12.00
CA PRO A 97 -15.18 -5.33 12.68
C PRO A 97 -14.31 -6.50 12.20
N GLN A 98 -13.88 -7.34 13.13
CA GLN A 98 -12.92 -8.42 12.85
C GLN A 98 -13.40 -9.38 11.76
N ASP A 99 -14.69 -9.73 11.73
CA ASP A 99 -15.23 -10.65 10.72
C ASP A 99 -15.18 -10.08 9.30
N VAL A 100 -15.31 -8.76 9.16
CA VAL A 100 -15.18 -8.05 7.88
C VAL A 100 -13.71 -7.95 7.48
N LEU A 101 -12.83 -7.65 8.44
CA LEU A 101 -11.39 -7.60 8.21
C LEU A 101 -10.84 -8.97 7.78
N ASP A 102 -11.30 -10.05 8.40
CA ASP A 102 -10.90 -11.43 8.05
C ASP A 102 -11.33 -11.80 6.62
N LYS A 103 -12.55 -11.43 6.22
CA LYS A 103 -13.03 -11.61 4.83
C LYS A 103 -12.17 -10.81 3.85
N GLY A 104 -11.87 -9.55 4.19
CA GLY A 104 -11.01 -8.68 3.37
C GLY A 104 -9.60 -9.25 3.22
N LYS A 105 -9.03 -9.79 4.30
CA LYS A 105 -7.73 -10.45 4.29
C LYS A 105 -7.73 -11.70 3.42
N ALA A 106 -8.74 -12.56 3.56
CA ALA A 106 -8.87 -13.76 2.72
C ALA A 106 -8.96 -13.41 1.23
N ALA A 107 -9.71 -12.35 0.88
CA ALA A 107 -9.78 -11.86 -0.49
C ALA A 107 -8.42 -11.32 -0.97
N ALA A 108 -7.73 -10.50 -0.18
CA ALA A 108 -6.43 -9.95 -0.54
C ALA A 108 -5.35 -11.04 -0.70
N ASP A 109 -5.34 -12.04 0.17
CA ASP A 109 -4.40 -13.16 0.13
C ASP A 109 -4.59 -14.00 -1.14
N ALA A 110 -5.83 -14.16 -1.64
CA ALA A 110 -6.10 -14.84 -2.91
C ALA A 110 -5.50 -14.12 -4.13
N TYR A 111 -5.37 -12.79 -4.09
CA TYR A 111 -4.71 -12.01 -5.15
C TYR A 111 -3.18 -12.00 -5.04
N ARG A 112 -2.60 -12.53 -3.94
CA ARG A 112 -1.16 -12.50 -3.68
C ARG A 112 -0.40 -13.65 -4.36
N ILE A 113 -0.89 -14.10 -5.52
CA ILE A 113 -0.26 -15.15 -6.33
C ILE A 113 1.20 -14.72 -6.64
N PRO A 114 2.21 -15.54 -6.31
CA PRO A 114 3.59 -15.29 -6.72
C PRO A 114 3.65 -15.10 -8.23
N ARG A 115 4.45 -14.13 -8.69
CA ARG A 115 4.67 -13.84 -10.12
C ARG A 115 5.14 -15.05 -10.95
N ASP A 116 5.57 -16.12 -10.29
CA ASP A 116 6.11 -17.34 -10.89
C ASP A 116 5.08 -18.49 -11.00
N MET A 117 3.83 -18.29 -10.55
CA MET A 117 2.73 -19.19 -10.89
C MET A 117 1.94 -18.54 -12.00
N GLU A 118 2.26 -18.88 -13.25
CA GLU A 118 1.24 -18.79 -14.30
C GLU A 118 -0.01 -19.49 -13.77
N PRO A 119 -1.18 -18.83 -13.82
CA PRO A 119 -2.41 -19.51 -13.45
C PRO A 119 -2.51 -20.73 -14.33
N GLU A 120 -2.43 -21.93 -13.73
CA GLU A 120 -2.64 -23.17 -14.47
C GLU A 120 -4.04 -23.04 -15.06
N ILE A 121 -4.13 -22.86 -16.38
CA ILE A 121 -5.41 -22.75 -17.07
C ILE A 121 -6.02 -24.16 -16.98
N VAL A 122 -6.86 -24.36 -15.96
CA VAL A 122 -7.54 -25.65 -15.71
C VAL A 122 -8.71 -25.85 -16.67
N ASP A 123 -9.05 -24.83 -17.48
CA ASP A 123 -10.16 -24.89 -18.42
C ASP A 123 -9.85 -25.88 -19.57
N PRO A 124 -10.58 -27.01 -19.64
CA PRO A 124 -10.35 -28.03 -20.66
C PRO A 124 -10.68 -27.53 -22.08
N GLU A 125 -11.52 -26.50 -22.24
CA GLU A 125 -11.82 -25.91 -23.55
C GLU A 125 -10.63 -25.10 -24.10
N ILE A 126 -9.89 -24.42 -23.21
CA ILE A 126 -8.69 -23.65 -23.62
C ILE A 126 -7.55 -24.60 -24.00
N LYS A 127 -7.36 -25.70 -23.26
CA LYS A 127 -6.37 -26.74 -23.63
C LYS A 127 -6.66 -27.40 -24.98
N GLN A 128 -7.93 -27.54 -25.35
CA GLN A 128 -8.30 -28.04 -26.67
C GLN A 128 -7.88 -27.06 -27.77
N LEU A 129 -8.03 -25.76 -27.57
CA LEU A 129 -7.66 -24.74 -28.55
C LEU A 129 -6.14 -24.66 -28.76
N GLU A 130 -5.34 -24.81 -27.70
CA GLU A 130 -3.87 -24.86 -27.79
C GLU A 130 -3.34 -26.08 -28.56
N SER A 131 -4.07 -27.20 -28.53
CA SER A 131 -3.68 -28.42 -29.26
C SER A 131 -3.91 -28.38 -30.77
N ILE A 132 -4.56 -27.32 -31.28
CA ILE A 132 -4.90 -27.13 -32.70
C ILE A 132 -3.96 -26.10 -33.38
N LEU A 133 -3.11 -25.42 -32.61
CA LEU A 133 -2.07 -24.50 -33.11
C LEU A 133 -0.72 -25.21 -33.27
#